data_AF-A0A3M6VYU4-F1
#
_entry.id   AF-A0A3M6VYU4-F1
#
_cell.length_a   1.000
_cell.length_b   1.000
_cell.length_c   1.000
_cell.angle_alpha   90.00
_cell.angle_beta   90.00
_cell.angle_gamma   90.00
#
_symmetry.space_group_name_H-M   'P 1'
#
loop_
_entity.id
_entity.type
_entity.pdbx_description
1 polymer ?
#
loop_
_entity_poly.entity_id
_entity_poly.type
_entity_poly.pdbx_seq_one_letter_code
_entity_poly.pdbx_strand_id
1 'polypeptide(L)'
;MTPEQCAAALSCFIFEEKSNEAPTLKEELGKPFREIQAQARTVAKVSMESKVLVNEEEYLRSFKCELMEVVYAWTQGASFAAICKMTDVYEGSLIRLFRRLEELLRQIAQASKVMGSEELEQKFEAALGKVRRDIVAAQSLYL
;
A
#
# COMPACT_ATOMS: atom_id res chain seq x y z
N MET A 1 -5.64 12.90 3.90
CA MET A 1 -5.35 11.51 4.31
C MET A 1 -4.39 11.55 5.49
N THR A 2 -4.63 10.70 6.49
CA THR A 2 -3.68 10.47 7.59
C THR A 2 -2.48 9.63 7.12
N PRO A 3 -1.34 9.61 7.86
CA PRO A 3 -0.21 8.74 7.53
C PRO A 3 -0.61 7.25 7.40
N GLU A 4 -1.52 6.78 8.25
CA GLU A 4 -2.08 5.42 8.22
C GLU A 4 -2.85 5.14 6.93
N GLN A 5 -3.70 6.10 6.51
CA GLN A 5 -4.43 6.01 5.24
C GLN A 5 -3.47 6.03 4.05
N CYS A 6 -2.40 6.81 4.11
CA CYS A 6 -1.35 6.80 3.07
C CYS A 6 -0.69 5.42 2.95
N ALA A 7 -0.28 4.82 4.08
CA ALA A 7 0.32 3.49 4.07
C ALA A 7 -0.63 2.41 3.51
N ALA A 8 -1.89 2.44 3.94
CA ALA A 8 -2.93 1.53 3.43
C ALA A 8 -3.21 1.74 1.93
N ALA A 9 -3.29 2.98 1.46
CA ALA A 9 -3.47 3.27 0.04
C ALA A 9 -2.28 2.78 -0.81
N LEU A 10 -1.06 2.93 -0.31
CA LEU A 10 0.16 2.51 -0.99
C LEU A 10 0.33 0.98 -1.05
N SER A 11 -0.29 0.23 -0.14
CA SER A 11 -0.23 -1.24 -0.21
C SER A 11 -0.86 -1.80 -1.48
N CYS A 12 -1.80 -1.05 -2.10
CA CYS A 12 -2.45 -1.44 -3.35
C CYS A 12 -1.48 -1.56 -4.53
N PHE A 13 -0.32 -0.91 -4.47
CA PHE A 13 0.65 -0.86 -5.56
C PHE A 13 1.68 -2.01 -5.52
N ILE A 14 1.80 -2.70 -4.38
CA ILE A 14 2.89 -3.66 -4.12
C ILE A 14 2.39 -5.08 -3.84
N PHE A 15 1.08 -5.26 -3.67
CA PHE A 15 0.50 -6.56 -3.41
C PHE A 15 0.32 -7.35 -4.71
N GLU A 16 1.20 -8.32 -4.92
CA GLU A 16 1.23 -9.13 -6.14
C GLU A 16 0.51 -10.49 -5.95
N GLU A 17 0.32 -10.93 -4.71
CA GLU A 17 -0.30 -12.23 -4.41
C GLU A 17 -1.82 -12.19 -4.59
N LYS A 18 -2.46 -13.36 -4.62
CA LYS A 18 -3.93 -13.46 -4.64
C LYS A 18 -4.41 -13.73 -3.21
N SER A 19 -5.46 -13.05 -2.80
CA SER A 19 -6.24 -13.42 -1.61
C SER A 19 -7.61 -13.89 -2.10
N ASN A 20 -8.18 -14.88 -1.44
CA ASN A 20 -9.54 -15.34 -1.75
C ASN A 20 -10.60 -14.52 -0.99
N GLU A 21 -10.17 -13.66 -0.08
CA GLU A 21 -11.01 -12.79 0.72
C GLU A 21 -11.03 -11.39 0.12
N ALA A 22 -12.20 -10.93 -0.30
CA ALA A 22 -12.41 -9.53 -0.64
C ALA A 22 -12.77 -8.78 0.65
N PRO A 23 -11.89 -7.94 1.22
CA PRO A 23 -12.22 -7.22 2.43
C PRO A 23 -13.30 -6.18 2.13
N THR A 24 -14.26 -6.06 3.04
CA THR A 24 -15.16 -4.90 3.03
C THR A 24 -14.40 -3.71 3.59
N LEU A 25 -13.91 -2.85 2.69
CA LEU A 25 -13.23 -1.62 3.09
C LEU A 25 -14.20 -0.69 3.82
N LYS A 26 -13.75 -0.15 4.96
CA LYS A 26 -14.45 0.97 5.60
C LYS A 26 -14.45 2.19 4.68
N GLU A 27 -15.43 3.07 4.84
CA GLU A 27 -15.58 4.26 3.99
C GLU A 27 -14.30 5.13 3.95
N GLU A 28 -13.56 5.17 5.07
CA GLU A 28 -12.29 5.89 5.20
C GLU A 28 -11.17 5.36 4.28
N LEU A 29 -11.17 4.07 3.94
CA LEU A 29 -10.22 3.43 3.03
C LEU A 29 -10.79 3.25 1.62
N GLY A 30 -12.10 3.04 1.53
CA GLY A 30 -12.81 2.89 0.26
C GLY A 30 -12.81 4.16 -0.59
N LYS A 31 -12.81 5.36 0.02
CA LYS A 31 -12.68 6.61 -0.73
C LYS A 31 -11.30 6.73 -1.42
N PRO A 32 -10.15 6.64 -0.72
CA PRO A 32 -8.84 6.62 -1.37
C PRO A 32 -8.70 5.56 -2.47
N PHE A 33 -9.22 4.35 -2.25
CA PHE A 33 -9.14 3.29 -3.25
C PHE A 33 -9.92 3.64 -4.54
N ARG A 34 -11.12 4.23 -4.41
CA ARG A 34 -11.90 4.70 -5.56
C ARG A 34 -11.17 5.80 -6.33
N GLU A 35 -10.50 6.71 -5.64
CA GLU A 35 -9.68 7.77 -6.27
C GLU A 35 -8.50 7.17 -7.05
N ILE A 36 -7.80 6.17 -6.48
CA ILE A 36 -6.73 5.44 -7.19
C ILE A 36 -7.28 4.77 -8.45
N GLN A 37 -8.39 4.04 -8.33
CA GLN A 37 -9.02 3.35 -9.47
C GLN A 37 -9.48 4.32 -10.57
N ALA A 38 -10.03 5.48 -10.21
CA ALA A 38 -10.43 6.51 -11.15
C ALA A 38 -9.22 7.10 -11.90
N GLN A 39 -8.13 7.37 -11.19
CA GLN A 39 -6.91 7.89 -11.79
C GLN A 39 -6.23 6.85 -12.67
N ALA A 40 -6.14 5.59 -12.21
CA ALA A 40 -5.61 4.48 -12.98
C ALA A 40 -6.40 4.28 -14.29
N ARG A 41 -7.73 4.44 -14.26
CA ARG A 41 -8.57 4.38 -15.46
C ARG A 41 -8.22 5.48 -16.45
N THR A 42 -7.97 6.69 -15.96
CA THR A 42 -7.55 7.82 -16.80
C THR A 42 -6.21 7.52 -17.47
N VAL A 43 -5.24 6.99 -16.72
CA VAL A 43 -3.93 6.60 -17.26
C VAL A 43 -4.05 5.49 -18.31
N ALA A 44 -4.89 4.47 -18.07
CA ALA A 44 -5.12 3.39 -19.03
C ALA A 44 -5.69 3.92 -20.35
N LYS A 45 -6.69 4.82 -20.29
CA LYS A 45 -7.29 5.45 -21.47
C LYS A 45 -6.26 6.24 -22.30
N VAL A 46 -5.49 7.09 -21.65
CA VAL A 46 -4.43 7.88 -22.33
C VAL A 46 -3.36 6.96 -22.93
N SER A 47 -3.04 5.85 -22.26
CA SER A 47 -2.09 4.85 -22.76
C SER A 47 -2.60 4.19 -24.05
N MET A 48 -3.88 3.80 -24.09
CA MET A 48 -4.51 3.24 -25.29
C MET A 48 -4.59 4.25 -26.44
N GLU A 49 -4.95 5.51 -26.16
CA GLU A 49 -4.93 6.61 -27.14
C GLU A 49 -3.53 6.83 -27.72
N SER A 50 -2.51 6.61 -26.91
CA SER A 50 -1.08 6.69 -27.30
C SER A 50 -0.56 5.42 -27.98
N LYS A 51 -1.44 4.48 -28.34
CA LYS A 51 -1.12 3.18 -28.98
C LYS A 51 -0.25 2.25 -28.13
N VAL A 52 -0.23 2.43 -26.81
CA VAL A 52 0.35 1.45 -25.90
C VAL A 52 -0.63 0.30 -25.72
N LEU A 53 -0.16 -0.93 -25.88
CA LEU A 53 -0.99 -2.13 -25.69
C LEU A 53 -1.23 -2.35 -24.19
N VAL A 54 -2.32 -1.78 -23.67
CA VAL A 54 -2.76 -1.92 -22.28
C VAL A 54 -4.18 -2.46 -22.27
N ASN A 55 -4.43 -3.51 -21.48
CA ASN A 55 -5.78 -3.94 -21.14
C ASN A 55 -6.26 -3.14 -19.92
N GLU A 56 -7.30 -2.32 -20.08
CA GLU A 56 -7.83 -1.47 -19.01
C GLU A 56 -8.27 -2.28 -17.78
N GLU A 57 -8.95 -3.41 -17.97
CA GLU A 57 -9.41 -4.24 -16.85
C GLU A 57 -8.24 -4.88 -16.10
N GLU A 58 -7.25 -5.40 -16.83
CA GLU A 58 -6.07 -6.00 -16.22
C GLU A 58 -5.24 -4.97 -15.46
N TYR A 59 -5.08 -3.77 -16.02
CA TYR A 59 -4.39 -2.66 -15.37
C TYR A 59 -5.09 -2.24 -14.08
N LEU A 60 -6.42 -2.10 -14.09
CA LEU A 60 -7.18 -1.75 -12.89
C LEU A 60 -7.14 -2.86 -11.82
N ARG A 61 -7.15 -4.13 -12.24
CA ARG A 61 -7.01 -5.29 -11.35
C ARG A 61 -5.62 -5.45 -10.74
N SER A 62 -4.61 -4.76 -11.28
CA SER A 62 -3.26 -4.76 -10.69
C SER A 62 -3.22 -4.05 -9.33
N PHE A 63 -4.15 -3.12 -9.08
CA PHE A 63 -4.26 -2.40 -7.81
C PHE A 63 -5.21 -3.13 -6.86
N LYS A 64 -4.63 -3.83 -5.89
CA LYS A 64 -5.35 -4.76 -5.00
C LYS A 64 -5.60 -4.19 -3.62
N CYS A 65 -6.85 -4.15 -3.19
CA CYS A 65 -7.25 -3.58 -1.91
C CYS A 65 -7.23 -4.57 -0.72
N GLU A 66 -6.91 -5.83 -0.99
CA GLU A 66 -7.11 -6.97 -0.08
C GLU A 66 -6.39 -6.82 1.27
N LEU A 67 -5.27 -6.09 1.28
CA LEU A 67 -4.47 -5.86 2.49
C LEU A 67 -4.56 -4.43 3.03
N MET A 68 -5.44 -3.58 2.50
CA MET A 68 -5.58 -2.20 2.97
C MET A 68 -5.98 -2.13 4.45
N GLU A 69 -6.99 -2.91 4.88
CA GLU A 69 -7.42 -2.96 6.28
C GLU A 69 -6.33 -3.56 7.19
N VAL A 70 -5.59 -4.55 6.70
CA VAL A 70 -4.47 -5.20 7.42
C VAL A 70 -3.36 -4.18 7.70
N VAL A 71 -2.95 -3.43 6.66
CA VAL A 71 -1.93 -2.40 6.78
C VAL A 71 -2.42 -1.24 7.65
N TYR A 72 -3.69 -0.83 7.51
CA TYR A 72 -4.27 0.22 8.33
C TYR A 72 -4.24 -0.17 9.83
N ALA A 73 -4.75 -1.35 10.17
CA ALA A 73 -4.71 -1.88 11.54
C ALA A 73 -3.28 -1.99 12.09
N TRP A 74 -2.33 -2.42 11.27
CA TRP A 74 -0.92 -2.44 11.63
C TRP A 74 -0.39 -1.04 11.96
N THR A 75 -0.65 -0.04 11.12
CA THR A 75 -0.20 1.33 11.39
C THR A 75 -0.87 1.99 12.59
N GLN A 76 -2.02 1.46 13.03
CA GLN A 76 -2.70 1.86 14.28
C GLN A 76 -2.21 1.11 15.53
N GLY A 77 -1.23 0.20 15.40
CA GLY A 77 -0.62 -0.50 16.53
C GLY A 77 -1.15 -1.91 16.81
N ALA A 78 -1.94 -2.51 15.92
CA ALA A 78 -2.40 -3.89 16.10
C ALA A 78 -1.23 -4.89 16.17
N SER A 79 -1.31 -5.94 16.99
CA SER A 79 -0.25 -6.95 17.04
C SER A 79 -0.15 -7.73 15.74
N PHE A 80 1.03 -8.32 15.46
CA PHE A 80 1.21 -9.14 14.25
C PHE A 80 0.22 -10.31 14.22
N ALA A 81 0.01 -10.96 15.37
CA ALA A 81 -0.96 -12.03 15.52
C ALA A 81 -2.42 -11.59 15.27
N ALA A 82 -2.76 -10.32 15.51
CA ALA A 82 -4.10 -9.80 15.20
C ALA A 82 -4.29 -9.61 13.70
N ILE A 83 -3.31 -9.02 13.00
CA ILE A 83 -3.41 -8.78 11.56
C ILE A 83 -3.34 -10.08 10.75
N CYS A 84 -2.62 -11.11 11.21
CA CYS A 84 -2.63 -12.44 10.59
C CYS A 84 -4.00 -13.12 10.62
N LYS A 85 -4.90 -12.72 11.53
CA LYS A 85 -6.27 -13.24 11.60
C LYS A 85 -7.25 -12.47 10.72
N MET A 86 -6.82 -11.36 10.12
CA MET A 86 -7.66 -10.50 9.28
C MET A 86 -7.60 -10.87 7.79
N THR A 87 -6.76 -11.85 7.42
CA THR A 87 -6.53 -12.24 6.02
C THR A 87 -6.09 -13.69 5.94
N ASP A 88 -6.34 -14.33 4.81
CA ASP A 88 -5.86 -15.67 4.43
C ASP A 88 -4.41 -15.68 3.90
N VAL A 89 -3.77 -14.51 3.77
CA VAL A 89 -2.40 -14.37 3.28
C VAL A 89 -1.38 -14.85 4.32
N TYR A 90 -0.45 -15.71 3.89
CA TYR A 90 0.61 -16.25 4.74
C TYR A 90 1.46 -15.16 5.41
N GLU A 91 1.92 -15.43 6.64
CA GLU A 91 2.65 -14.48 7.47
C GLU A 91 3.97 -14.03 6.82
N GLY A 92 4.66 -14.95 6.15
CA GLY A 92 5.87 -14.62 5.38
C GLY A 92 5.60 -13.65 4.23
N SER A 93 4.44 -13.77 3.58
CA SER A 93 3.98 -12.83 2.55
C SER A 93 3.66 -11.46 3.12
N LEU A 94 3.01 -11.40 4.29
CA LEU A 94 2.76 -10.14 5.00
C LEU A 94 4.06 -9.43 5.36
N ILE A 95 5.05 -10.14 5.89
CA ILE A 95 6.37 -9.56 6.21
C ILE A 95 7.05 -9.00 4.96
N ARG A 96 7.03 -9.75 3.83
CA ARG A 96 7.56 -9.26 2.56
C ARG A 96 6.83 -8.01 2.07
N LEU A 97 5.51 -7.97 2.20
CA LEU A 97 4.71 -6.80 1.83
C LEU A 97 5.08 -5.58 2.68
N PHE A 98 5.21 -5.70 3.99
CA PHE A 98 5.62 -4.58 4.83
C PHE A 98 7.02 -4.06 4.50
N ARG A 99 7.97 -4.94 4.16
CA ARG A 99 9.30 -4.53 3.69
C ARG A 99 9.25 -3.79 2.36
N ARG A 100 8.43 -4.25 1.42
CA ARG A 100 8.18 -3.53 0.15
C ARG A 100 7.49 -2.18 0.39
N LEU A 101 6.57 -2.12 1.34
CA LEU A 101 5.89 -0.88 1.73
C LEU A 101 6.84 0.13 2.37
N GLU A 102 7.76 -0.34 3.21
CA GLU A 102 8.82 0.49 3.80
C GLU A 102 9.65 1.17 2.70
N GLU A 103 10.09 0.39 1.71
CA GLU A 103 10.88 0.90 0.60
C GLU A 103 10.08 1.88 -0.27
N LEU A 104 8.82 1.55 -0.59
CA LEU A 104 7.95 2.45 -1.35
C LEU A 104 7.71 3.78 -0.62
N LEU A 105 7.46 3.74 0.69
CA LEU A 105 7.28 4.95 1.50
C LEU A 105 8.54 5.83 1.51
N ARG A 106 9.73 5.22 1.59
CA ARG A 106 11.01 5.93 1.50
C ARG A 106 11.19 6.60 0.14
N GLN A 107 10.85 5.91 -0.95
CA GLN A 107 10.94 6.46 -2.30
C GLN A 107 9.98 7.64 -2.50
N ILE A 108 8.76 7.56 -1.96
CA ILE A 108 7.76 8.63 -2.08
C ILE A 108 8.12 9.83 -1.18
N ALA A 109 8.67 9.62 0.01
CA ALA A 109 9.19 10.70 0.84
C ALA A 109 10.29 11.47 0.09
N GLN A 110 11.24 10.75 -0.53
CA GLN A 110 12.28 11.36 -1.34
C GLN A 110 11.73 12.10 -2.58
N ALA A 111 10.72 11.53 -3.26
CA ALA A 111 10.06 12.21 -4.37
C ALA A 111 9.35 13.50 -3.93
N SER A 112 8.74 13.48 -2.74
CA SER A 112 8.08 14.65 -2.15
C SER A 112 9.07 15.77 -1.83
N LYS A 113 10.25 15.40 -1.33
CA LYS A 113 11.38 16.33 -1.13
C LYS A 113 11.81 16.99 -2.44
N VAL A 114 11.99 16.22 -3.50
CA VAL A 114 12.38 16.73 -4.83
C VAL A 114 11.32 17.66 -5.42
N MET A 115 10.04 17.36 -5.17
CA MET A 115 8.93 18.23 -5.55
C MET A 115 8.87 19.54 -4.73
N GLY A 116 9.59 19.63 -3.62
CA GLY A 116 9.58 20.78 -2.71
C GLY A 116 8.40 20.78 -1.74
N SER A 117 7.78 19.63 -1.49
CA SER A 117 6.65 19.50 -0.55
C SER A 117 7.09 18.85 0.76
N GLU A 118 7.52 19.67 1.71
CA GLU A 118 7.91 19.22 3.06
C GLU A 118 6.75 18.58 3.82
N GLU A 119 5.52 19.07 3.64
CA GLU A 119 4.34 18.48 4.29
C GLU A 119 4.12 17.02 3.86
N LEU A 120 4.34 16.72 2.58
CA LEU A 120 4.21 15.35 2.06
C LEU A 120 5.39 14.49 2.51
N GLU A 121 6.62 15.02 2.48
CA GLU A 121 7.80 14.33 3.01
C GLU A 121 7.56 13.89 4.46
N GLN A 122 7.19 14.82 5.35
CA GLN A 122 6.91 14.53 6.76
C GLN A 122 5.76 13.52 6.94
N LYS A 123 4.72 13.60 6.10
CA LYS A 123 3.58 12.68 6.15
C LYS A 123 3.99 11.25 5.79
N PHE A 124 4.83 11.07 4.78
CA PHE A 124 5.33 9.75 4.38
C PHE A 124 6.39 9.21 5.35
N GLU A 125 7.23 10.07 5.93
CA GLU A 125 8.13 9.67 7.03
C GLU A 125 7.37 9.24 8.28
N ALA A 126 6.28 9.93 8.63
CA ALA A 126 5.40 9.52 9.72
C ALA A 126 4.73 8.17 9.45
N ALA A 127 4.28 7.92 8.21
CA ALA A 127 3.73 6.64 7.80
C ALA A 127 4.78 5.52 7.87
N LEU A 128 6.02 5.80 7.43
CA LEU A 128 7.15 4.89 7.51
C LEU A 128 7.44 4.48 8.95
N GLY A 129 7.45 5.43 9.88
CA GLY A 129 7.65 5.17 11.31
C GLY A 129 6.56 4.28 11.92
N LYS A 130 5.31 4.37 11.45
CA LYS A 130 4.21 3.50 11.89
C LYS A 130 4.27 2.08 11.32
N VAL A 131 4.77 1.94 10.08
CA VAL A 131 4.94 0.64 9.42
C VAL A 131 6.13 -0.13 10.01
N ARG A 132 7.26 0.54 10.26
CA ARG A 132 8.52 -0.08 10.67
C ARG A 132 8.57 -0.32 12.19
N ARG A 133 7.94 -1.40 12.67
CA ARG A 133 8.01 -1.83 14.08
C ARG A 133 8.05 -3.35 14.25
N ASP A 134 8.43 -3.79 15.46
CA ASP A 134 8.42 -5.18 15.90
C ASP A 134 9.08 -6.15 14.88
N ILE A 135 8.36 -7.21 14.49
CA ILE A 135 8.83 -8.26 13.58
C ILE A 135 9.20 -7.73 12.18
N VAL A 136 8.59 -6.62 11.74
CA VAL A 136 8.91 -6.00 10.44
C VAL A 136 10.29 -5.32 10.50
N ALA A 137 10.67 -4.80 11.66
CA ALA A 137 11.96 -4.15 11.89
C ALA A 137 13.12 -5.12 12.20
N ALA A 138 12.82 -6.41 12.41
CA ALA A 138 13.83 -7.42 12.71
C ALA A 138 14.78 -7.63 11.51
N GLN A 139 16.07 -7.56 11.77
CA GLN A 139 17.12 -7.80 10.77
C GLN A 139 17.25 -9.29 10.45
N SER A 140 17.81 -9.59 9.28
CA SER A 140 18.16 -10.96 8.89
C SER A 140 19.17 -11.54 9.87
N LEU A 141 19.11 -12.85 10.11
CA LEU A 141 20.09 -13.58 10.93
C LEU A 141 21.47 -13.69 10.26
N TYR A 142 21.58 -13.31 8.98
CA TYR A 142 22.81 -13.36 8.18
C TYR A 142 23.47 -11.98 8.00
N LEU A 143 23.02 -10.96 8.76
CA LEU A 143 23.61 -9.63 8.73
C LEU A 143 24.73 -9.50 9.78
#